data_AF-A0A3A4F062-F1
#
_entry.id   AF-A0A3A4F062-F1
#
_cell.length_a   1.000
_cell.length_b   1.000
_cell.length_c   1.000
_cell.angle_alpha   90.00
_cell.angle_beta   90.00
_cell.angle_gamma   90.00
#
_symmetry.space_group_name_H-M   'P 1'
#
loop_
_entity.id
_entity.type
_entity.pdbx_description
1 polymer ?
#
loop_
_entity_poly.entity_id
_entity_poly.type
_entity_poly.pdbx_seq_one_letter_code
_entity_poly.pdbx_strand_id
1 'polypeptide(L)'
;MASYKKDAALVEAVSVARSALSEVALAAQIGEHLGTRADGERLITHRFAADRPGYRGWEWFVTVARAPRSKKVTVCELGLLPGHDALIAPEWVPWSERLADADKDESS
;
A
#
# COMPACT_ATOMS: atom_id res chain seq x y z
N MET A 1 -6.68 -18.92 -5.41
CA MET A 1 -5.35 -18.30 -5.18
C MET A 1 -4.51 -19.24 -4.33
N ALA A 2 -3.24 -19.43 -4.67
CA ALA A 2 -2.33 -20.23 -3.84
C ALA A 2 -2.13 -19.56 -2.47
N SER A 3 -2.15 -20.35 -1.40
CA SER A 3 -1.85 -19.89 -0.04
C SER A 3 -0.43 -20.29 0.33
N TYR A 4 0.45 -19.31 0.52
CA TYR A 4 1.84 -19.57 0.94
C TYR A 4 1.94 -19.67 2.46
N LYS A 5 2.81 -20.56 2.95
CA LYS A 5 3.14 -20.61 4.38
C LYS A 5 3.80 -19.30 4.80
N LYS A 6 3.26 -18.66 5.84
CA LYS A 6 3.87 -17.49 6.45
C LYS A 6 5.18 -17.86 7.13
N ASP A 7 6.25 -17.18 6.74
CA ASP A 7 7.53 -17.29 7.43
C ASP A 7 7.51 -16.41 8.69
N ALA A 8 7.73 -17.01 9.87
CA ALA A 8 7.58 -16.34 11.16
C ALA A 8 8.46 -15.10 11.29
N ALA A 9 9.73 -15.18 10.88
CA ALA A 9 10.63 -14.03 10.98
C ALA A 9 10.33 -12.93 9.95
N LEU A 10 9.55 -13.21 8.89
CA LEU A 10 8.99 -12.14 8.06
C LEU A 10 7.71 -11.58 8.67
N VAL A 11 6.85 -12.40 9.27
CA VAL A 11 5.65 -11.92 9.98
C VAL A 11 6.03 -10.94 11.10
N GLU A 12 7.10 -11.23 11.82
CA GLU A 12 7.62 -10.41 12.93
C GLU A 12 8.38 -9.15 12.46
N ALA A 13 8.66 -9.00 11.15
CA ALA A 13 9.46 -7.90 10.60
C ALA A 13 8.72 -6.55 10.50
N VAL A 14 7.76 -6.31 11.39
CA VAL A 14 6.94 -5.07 11.41
C VAL A 14 7.81 -3.82 11.59
N SER A 15 8.83 -3.89 12.45
CA SER A 15 9.75 -2.77 12.67
C SER A 15 10.60 -2.46 11.44
N VAL A 16 11.09 -3.48 10.74
CA VAL A 16 11.83 -3.32 9.47
C VAL A 16 10.95 -2.65 8.42
N ALA A 17 9.70 -3.13 8.27
CA ALA A 17 8.74 -2.56 7.35
C ALA A 17 8.42 -1.08 7.68
N ARG A 18 8.14 -0.77 8.95
CA ARG A 18 7.89 0.62 9.39
C ARG A 18 9.10 1.52 9.19
N SER A 19 10.31 1.01 9.46
CA SER A 19 11.55 1.77 9.23
C SER A 19 11.71 2.12 7.75
N ALA A 20 11.43 1.18 6.85
CA ALA A 20 11.49 1.42 5.41
C ALA A 20 10.50 2.50 4.95
N LEU A 21 9.26 2.50 5.48
CA LEU A 21 8.30 3.57 5.20
C LEU A 21 8.76 4.93 5.71
N SER A 22 9.49 4.95 6.83
CA SER A 22 10.00 6.18 7.44
C SER A 22 11.08 6.86 6.59
N GLU A 23 11.66 6.15 5.61
CA GLU A 23 12.60 6.72 4.64
C GLU A 23 11.88 7.56 3.57
N VAL A 24 10.58 7.35 3.35
CA VAL A 24 9.81 8.00 2.27
C VAL A 24 8.60 8.81 2.75
N ALA A 25 8.23 8.67 4.02
CA ALA A 25 7.06 9.31 4.61
C ALA A 25 7.35 9.77 6.04
N LEU A 26 6.59 10.78 6.49
CA LEU A 26 6.67 11.22 7.88
C LEU A 26 6.08 10.14 8.80
N ALA A 27 6.64 9.98 10.00
CA ALA A 27 6.13 9.02 10.98
C ALA A 27 4.63 9.19 11.26
N ALA A 28 4.15 10.45 11.32
CA ALA A 28 2.75 10.77 11.51
C ALA A 28 1.82 10.36 10.36
N GLN A 29 2.36 10.02 9.19
CA GLN A 29 1.60 9.54 8.03
C GLN A 29 1.54 8.00 7.97
N ILE A 30 2.27 7.31 8.85
CA ILE A 30 2.36 5.84 8.91
C ILE A 30 1.57 5.36 10.13
N GLY A 31 0.31 5.00 9.92
CA GLY A 31 -0.60 4.58 10.98
C GLY A 31 -0.36 3.16 11.48
N GLU A 32 -1.40 2.58 12.06
CA GLU A 32 -1.37 1.25 12.69
C GLU A 32 -0.99 0.14 11.71
N HIS A 33 -0.33 -0.91 12.22
CA HIS A 33 -0.07 -2.12 11.43
C HIS A 33 -1.35 -2.94 11.30
N LEU A 34 -1.81 -3.12 10.06
CA LEU A 34 -3.10 -3.75 9.75
C LEU A 34 -2.98 -5.27 9.56
N GLY A 35 -1.76 -5.76 9.30
CA GLY A 35 -1.49 -7.19 9.19
C GLY A 35 -0.48 -7.54 8.11
N THR A 36 -0.46 -8.82 7.77
CA THR A 36 0.47 -9.41 6.81
C THR A 36 -0.21 -10.38 5.86
N ARG A 37 0.28 -10.41 4.63
CA ARG A 37 -0.10 -11.40 3.61
C ARG A 37 1.17 -12.08 3.10
N ALA A 38 1.11 -13.39 2.87
CA ALA A 38 2.19 -14.10 2.18
C ALA A 38 1.90 -14.10 0.67
N ASP A 39 2.84 -13.55 -0.09
CA ASP A 39 2.72 -13.39 -1.54
C ASP A 39 3.66 -14.34 -2.31
N GLY A 40 4.51 -15.06 -1.59
CA GLY A 40 5.38 -16.10 -2.11
C GLY A 40 6.10 -16.88 -1.01
N GLU A 41 6.95 -17.83 -1.40
CA GLU A 41 7.86 -18.47 -0.45
C GLU A 41 8.85 -17.43 0.10
N ARG A 42 8.86 -17.24 1.43
CA ARG A 42 9.71 -16.23 2.11
C ARG A 42 9.53 -14.83 1.52
N LEU A 43 8.29 -14.48 1.18
CA LEU A 43 7.87 -13.17 0.68
C LEU A 43 6.56 -12.78 1.35
N ILE A 44 6.58 -11.69 2.12
CA ILE A 44 5.42 -11.19 2.88
C ILE A 44 5.25 -9.70 2.65
N THR A 45 4.02 -9.26 2.42
CA THR A 45 3.64 -7.86 2.44
C THR A 45 3.01 -7.48 3.78
N HIS A 46 3.58 -6.48 4.45
CA HIS A 46 3.00 -5.79 5.60
C HIS A 46 2.11 -4.65 5.13
N ARG A 47 0.99 -4.43 5.82
CA ARG A 47 0.06 -3.34 5.55
C ARG A 47 -0.04 -2.41 6.75
N PHE A 48 -0.09 -1.10 6.52
CA PHE A 48 -0.29 -0.09 7.55
C PHE A 48 -1.36 0.91 7.10
N ALA A 49 -2.11 1.48 8.03
CA ALA A 49 -3.01 2.59 7.71
C ALA A 49 -2.22 3.79 7.17
N ALA A 50 -2.75 4.49 6.18
CA ALA A 50 -2.15 5.72 5.66
C ALA A 50 -2.84 6.95 6.27
N ASP A 51 -2.25 7.51 7.33
CA ASP A 51 -2.73 8.73 8.00
C ASP A 51 -2.27 9.99 7.25
N ARG A 52 -2.40 9.97 5.92
CA ARG A 52 -1.97 11.05 5.04
C ARG A 52 -3.20 11.86 4.59
N PRO A 53 -3.21 13.20 4.76
CA PRO A 53 -4.30 14.04 4.27
C PRO A 53 -4.55 13.80 2.77
N GLY A 54 -5.81 13.61 2.40
CA GLY A 54 -6.23 13.30 1.02
C GLY A 54 -6.18 11.83 0.63
N TYR A 55 -5.65 10.94 1.47
CA TYR A 55 -5.51 9.50 1.21
C TYR A 55 -6.41 8.67 2.14
N ARG A 56 -7.61 9.17 2.45
CA ARG A 56 -8.56 8.45 3.32
C ARG A 56 -8.81 7.04 2.78
N GLY A 57 -8.67 6.04 3.66
CA GLY A 57 -8.90 4.62 3.33
C GLY A 57 -7.77 3.98 2.54
N TRP A 58 -6.68 4.70 2.24
CA TRP A 58 -5.49 4.10 1.65
C TRP A 58 -4.64 3.41 2.72
N GLU A 59 -3.79 2.50 2.25
CA GLU A 59 -2.89 1.74 3.09
C GLU A 59 -1.48 1.79 2.51
N TRP A 60 -0.50 1.93 3.39
CA TRP A 60 0.88 1.64 3.03
C TRP A 60 1.08 0.13 2.89
N PHE A 61 1.89 -0.28 1.94
CA PHE A 61 2.41 -1.63 1.87
C PHE A 61 3.93 -1.65 1.89
N VAL A 62 4.50 -2.70 2.47
CA VAL A 62 5.92 -3.00 2.38
C VAL A 62 6.08 -4.49 2.16
N THR A 63 6.66 -4.87 1.03
CA THR A 63 6.98 -6.26 0.73
C THR A 63 8.40 -6.55 1.22
N VAL A 64 8.53 -7.56 2.06
CA VAL A 64 9.81 -8.03 2.62
C VAL A 64 10.06 -9.48 2.23
N ALA A 65 11.33 -9.80 2.06
CA ALA A 65 11.79 -11.14 1.70
C ALA A 65 12.98 -11.59 2.52
N ARG A 66 13.26 -12.89 2.46
CA ARG A 66 14.49 -13.47 2.98
C ARG A 66 15.11 -14.43 1.98
N ALA A 67 16.36 -14.16 1.61
CA ALA A 67 17.13 -15.10 0.79
C ALA A 67 17.27 -16.48 1.48
N PRO A 68 17.37 -17.59 0.72
CA PRO A 68 17.61 -18.91 1.28
C PRO A 68 18.81 -18.93 2.24
N ARG A 69 18.66 -19.61 3.39
CA ARG A 69 19.68 -19.75 4.46
C ARG A 69 20.14 -18.44 5.13
N SER A 70 19.71 -17.28 4.66
CA SER A 70 19.93 -16.01 5.35
C SER A 70 19.01 -15.89 6.56
N LYS A 71 19.41 -15.12 7.56
CA LYS A 71 18.55 -14.61 8.64
C LYS A 71 18.12 -13.15 8.40
N LYS A 72 18.74 -12.48 7.43
CA LYS A 72 18.52 -11.05 7.13
C LYS A 72 17.24 -10.87 6.31
N VAL A 73 16.31 -10.11 6.86
CA VAL A 73 15.14 -9.60 6.14
C VAL A 73 15.56 -8.42 5.25
N THR A 74 15.05 -8.38 4.03
CA THR A 74 15.28 -7.28 3.07
C THR A 74 13.95 -6.75 2.55
N VAL A 75 13.89 -5.46 2.25
CA VAL A 75 12.73 -4.82 1.62
C VAL A 75 12.84 -4.98 0.11
N CYS A 76 11.76 -5.41 -0.54
CA CYS A 76 11.67 -5.54 -1.99
C CYS A 76 11.05 -4.30 -2.63
N GLU A 77 9.97 -3.81 -2.04
CA GLU A 77 9.18 -2.67 -2.53
C GLU A 77 8.31 -2.13 -1.40
N LEU A 78 7.88 -0.88 -1.56
CA LEU A 78 6.93 -0.22 -0.68
C LEU A 78 6.14 0.82 -1.46
N GLY A 79 4.99 1.22 -0.94
CA GLY A 79 4.18 2.25 -1.54
C GLY A 79 2.81 2.38 -0.93
N LEU A 80 1.92 3.07 -1.64
CA LEU A 80 0.53 3.29 -1.26
C LEU A 80 -0.39 2.52 -2.20
N LEU A 81 -1.39 1.86 -1.62
CA LEU A 81 -2.47 1.24 -2.36
C LEU A 81 -3.81 1.71 -1.80
N PRO A 82 -4.85 1.83 -2.64
CA PRO A 82 -6.20 2.01 -2.13
C PRO A 82 -6.57 0.79 -1.28
N GLY A 83 -6.99 1.04 -0.03
CA GLY A 83 -7.63 0.04 0.82
C GLY A 83 -9.11 -0.09 0.45
N HIS A 84 -9.84 -0.89 1.24
CA HIS A 84 -11.26 -1.15 0.99
C HIS A 84 -12.12 0.13 1.03
N ASP A 85 -11.77 1.07 1.89
CA ASP A 85 -12.53 2.31 2.10
C ASP A 85 -11.93 3.52 1.36
N ALA A 86 -11.01 3.26 0.41
CA ALA A 86 -10.35 4.32 -0.32
C ALA A 86 -11.32 5.03 -1.29
N LEU A 87 -11.29 6.36 -1.28
CA LEU A 87 -11.91 7.13 -2.35
C LEU A 87 -11.07 6.95 -3.62
N ILE A 88 -11.60 6.15 -4.54
CA ILE A 88 -10.98 5.85 -5.83
C ILE A 88 -11.42 6.87 -6.89
N ALA A 89 -10.50 7.16 -7.81
CA ALA A 89 -10.79 8.04 -8.92
C ALA A 89 -11.92 7.45 -9.79
N PRO A 90 -12.77 8.30 -10.38
CA PRO A 90 -13.73 7.85 -11.38
C PRO A 90 -13.00 7.26 -12.58
N GLU A 91 -13.72 6.51 -13.41
CA GLU A 91 -13.16 6.02 -14.67
C GLU A 91 -12.61 7.17 -15.51
N TRP A 92 -11.45 6.93 -16.12
CA TRP A 92 -10.86 7.90 -17.02
C TRP A 92 -11.73 8.04 -18.25
N VAL A 93 -12.14 9.27 -18.56
CA VAL A 93 -12.81 9.62 -19.81
C VAL A 93 -11.88 10.47 -20.68
N PRO A 94 -11.93 10.33 -22.02
CA PRO A 94 -11.22 11.20 -22.96
C PRO A 94 -11.42 12.68 -22.66
N TRP A 95 -10.38 13.48 -22.93
CA TRP A 95 -10.44 14.93 -22.70
C TRP A 95 -11.59 15.61 -23.45
N SER A 96 -11.86 15.17 -24.69
CA SER A 96 -12.98 15.66 -25.50
C SER A 96 -14.35 15.46 -24.83
N GLU A 97 -14.51 14.42 -24.03
CA GLU A 97 -15.75 14.11 -23.32
C GLU A 97 -15.88 14.91 -22.01
N ARG A 98 -14.76 15.32 -21.39
CA ARG A 98 -14.80 16.20 -20.19
C ARG A 98 -15.31 17.60 -20.49
N LEU A 99 -15.06 18.12 -21.69
CA LEU A 99 -15.48 19.46 -22.09
C LEU A 99 -16.99 19.54 -22.34
N ALA A 100 -17.59 18.47 -22.87
CA ALA A 100 -19.02 18.42 -23.19
C ALA A 100 -19.94 18.48 -21.97
N ASP A 101 -19.46 18.10 -20.77
CA ASP A 101 -20.22 18.21 -19.53
C ASP A 101 -20.03 19.58 -18.84
N ALA A 102 -18.88 20.24 -19.02
CA ALA A 102 -18.66 21.59 -18.49
C ALA A 102 -19.58 22.64 -19.17
N ASP A 103 -19.87 22.48 -20.47
CA ASP A 103 -20.74 23.39 -21.22
C ASP A 103 -22.24 23.31 -20.82
N LYS A 104 -22.66 22.21 -20.18
CA LYS A 104 -24.08 22.03 -19.75
C LYS A 104 -24.39 22.73 -18.43
N ASP A 105 -23.39 22.99 -17.59
CA ASP A 105 -23.57 23.68 -16.31
C ASP A 105 -23.65 25.21 -16.46
N GLU A 106 -23.20 25.78 -17.59
CA GLU A 106 -23.30 27.22 -17.89
C GLU A 106 -24.65 27.65 -18.49
N SER A 107 -25.57 26.71 -18.71
CA SER A 107 -26.90 26.98 -19.27
C SER A 107 -28.02 26.62 -18.27
N SER A 108 -28.12 27.39 -17.19
CA SER A 108 -29.31 27.46 -16.31
C SER A 108 -29.58 28.88 -15.85
#